data_AF-A0A4R4EGZ2-F1
#
_entry.id   AF-A0A4R4EGZ2-F1
#
_cell.length_a   1.000
_cell.length_b   1.000
_cell.length_c   1.000
_cell.angle_alpha   90.00
_cell.angle_beta   90.00
_cell.angle_gamma   90.00
#
_symmetry.space_group_name_H-M   'P 1'
#
loop_
_entity.id
_entity.type
_entity.pdbx_description
1 polymer ?
#
loop_
_entity_poly.entity_id
_entity_poly.type
_entity_poly.pdbx_seq_one_letter_code
_entity_poly.pdbx_strand_id
1 'polypeptide(L)'
;MVDLPNMRWCSEVGYHDFIELFKTKIVQAEVNNPKEIESIFNESIEQAIVDSLLLHIEDINSSVVSFSWISATSDDVFCRLGLMSKKHYDNNLMLINNDEFNILYPGEYIDNLELVRQFEEAFNLQLKIAPDDPDILSILLNRILSMFNYISNQAKTVSRTCHVGKLLLSHQGVYKYRSIVDIDSLEHQSNSISLEQISHIPFNFNGHE
;
A
#
# COMPACT_ATOMS: atom_id res chain seq x y z
N MET A 1 17.87 -14.28 -0.16
CA MET A 1 16.71 -15.08 0.28
C MET A 1 15.68 -14.09 0.80
N VAL A 2 14.78 -13.65 -0.06
CA VAL A 2 13.67 -12.77 0.34
C VAL A 2 12.55 -13.72 0.75
N ASP A 3 12.54 -14.16 2.01
CA ASP A 3 11.45 -15.00 2.48
C ASP A 3 10.27 -14.09 2.86
N LEU A 4 9.30 -14.03 1.95
CA LEU A 4 8.20 -13.08 1.86
C LEU A 4 6.86 -13.54 2.45
N PRO A 5 6.72 -14.75 3.04
CA PRO A 5 5.99 -15.86 2.43
C PRO A 5 4.47 -15.80 2.64
N ASN A 6 3.89 -14.60 2.68
CA ASN A 6 2.47 -14.37 2.43
C ASN A 6 2.15 -12.93 1.97
N MET A 7 3.12 -12.03 1.68
CA MET A 7 2.97 -10.63 1.20
C MET A 7 1.54 -10.00 1.27
N ARG A 8 0.92 -9.97 2.46
CA ARG A 8 -0.47 -9.51 2.70
C ARG A 8 -0.59 -7.97 2.74
N TRP A 9 0.24 -7.29 1.99
CA TRP A 9 0.27 -5.83 1.90
C TRP A 9 0.54 -5.44 0.45
N CYS A 10 -0.50 -5.55 -0.35
CA CYS A 10 -0.72 -4.62 -1.43
C CYS A 10 -1.80 -3.62 -1.01
N SER A 11 -1.67 -2.38 -1.48
CA SER A 11 -2.82 -1.48 -1.59
C SER A 11 -3.20 -1.42 -3.06
N GLU A 12 -4.48 -1.48 -3.34
CA GLU A 12 -4.99 -1.70 -4.67
C GLU A 12 -6.17 -0.78 -4.99
N VAL A 13 -6.37 -0.54 -6.28
CA VAL A 13 -7.61 0.02 -6.80
C VAL A 13 -7.90 -0.63 -8.15
N GLY A 14 -9.16 -0.94 -8.43
CA GLY A 14 -9.58 -1.51 -9.72
C GLY A 14 -10.40 -2.79 -9.60
N TYR A 15 -10.27 -3.66 -10.60
CA TYR A 15 -11.09 -4.85 -10.81
C TYR A 15 -10.80 -5.94 -9.77
N HIS A 16 -11.81 -6.27 -8.98
CA HIS A 16 -11.68 -7.13 -7.79
C HIS A 16 -11.11 -8.53 -8.10
N ASP A 17 -11.63 -9.23 -9.11
CA ASP A 17 -11.22 -10.62 -9.35
C ASP A 17 -9.76 -10.71 -9.79
N PHE A 18 -9.29 -9.73 -10.58
CA PHE A 18 -7.88 -9.62 -10.94
C PHE A 18 -7.00 -9.44 -9.70
N ILE A 19 -7.39 -8.50 -8.83
CA ILE A 19 -6.66 -8.19 -7.60
C ILE A 19 -6.56 -9.43 -6.69
N GLU A 20 -7.67 -10.15 -6.49
CA GLU A 20 -7.69 -11.35 -5.65
C GLU A 20 -6.87 -12.50 -6.26
N LEU A 21 -6.89 -12.64 -7.59
CA LEU A 21 -6.05 -13.59 -8.29
C LEU A 21 -4.56 -13.28 -8.10
N PHE A 22 -4.15 -12.02 -8.31
CA PHE A 22 -2.79 -11.56 -8.08
C PHE A 22 -2.33 -11.80 -6.65
N LYS A 23 -3.14 -11.40 -5.64
CA LYS A 23 -2.86 -11.67 -4.23
C LYS A 23 -2.66 -13.16 -3.95
N THR A 24 -3.52 -14.01 -4.51
CA THR A 24 -3.42 -15.46 -4.31
C THR A 24 -2.12 -16.01 -4.88
N LYS A 25 -1.75 -15.61 -6.11
CA LYS A 25 -0.52 -16.09 -6.76
C LYS A 25 0.74 -15.59 -6.03
N ILE A 26 0.81 -14.30 -5.68
CA ILE A 26 2.01 -13.75 -5.02
C ILE A 26 2.22 -14.34 -3.63
N VAL A 27 1.15 -14.70 -2.93
CA VAL A 27 1.20 -15.39 -1.63
C VAL A 27 1.80 -16.79 -1.77
N GLN A 28 1.48 -17.50 -2.84
CA GLN A 28 1.90 -18.87 -3.08
C GLN A 28 3.29 -18.97 -3.73
N ALA A 29 3.79 -17.87 -4.29
CA ALA A 29 5.06 -17.83 -5.00
C ALA A 29 6.25 -17.61 -4.05
N GLU A 30 7.35 -18.29 -4.33
CA GLU A 30 8.65 -18.00 -3.73
C GLU A 30 9.32 -16.86 -4.51
N VAL A 31 9.07 -15.62 -4.09
CA VAL A 31 9.56 -14.43 -4.78
C VAL A 31 10.95 -14.03 -4.25
N ASN A 32 11.95 -14.11 -5.11
CA ASN A 32 13.35 -13.79 -4.80
C ASN A 32 13.80 -12.44 -5.36
N ASN A 33 13.11 -11.91 -6.36
CA ASN A 33 13.43 -10.62 -6.97
C ASN A 33 12.19 -9.94 -7.59
N PRO A 34 12.24 -8.63 -7.89
CA PRO A 34 11.07 -7.90 -8.40
C PRO A 34 10.53 -8.39 -9.75
N LYS A 35 11.37 -8.98 -10.62
CA LYS A 35 10.90 -9.49 -11.94
C LYS A 35 9.95 -10.67 -11.80
N GLU A 36 10.06 -11.44 -10.72
CA GLU A 36 9.11 -12.52 -10.43
C GLU A 36 7.74 -11.95 -10.04
N ILE A 37 7.71 -10.81 -9.34
CA ILE A 37 6.46 -10.07 -9.08
C ILE A 37 5.86 -9.58 -10.40
N GLU A 38 6.69 -9.06 -11.31
CA GLU A 38 6.23 -8.62 -12.64
C GLU A 38 5.62 -9.78 -13.45
N SER A 39 6.25 -10.96 -13.42
CA SER A 39 5.71 -12.17 -14.07
C SER A 39 4.34 -12.54 -13.49
N ILE A 40 4.25 -12.63 -12.16
CA ILE A 40 3.00 -12.98 -11.46
C ILE A 40 1.89 -11.97 -11.78
N PHE A 41 2.21 -10.67 -11.83
CA PHE A 41 1.27 -9.63 -12.20
C PHE A 41 0.73 -9.85 -13.63
N ASN A 42 1.61 -10.04 -14.60
CA ASN A 42 1.23 -10.24 -16.01
C ASN A 42 0.40 -11.51 -16.20
N GLU A 43 0.81 -12.61 -15.57
CA GLU A 43 0.06 -13.87 -15.58
C GLU A 43 -1.32 -13.73 -14.94
N SER A 44 -1.47 -12.90 -13.91
CA SER A 44 -2.78 -12.60 -13.32
C SER A 44 -3.66 -11.73 -14.22
N ILE A 45 -3.09 -10.77 -14.94
CA ILE A 45 -3.84 -9.98 -15.93
C ILE A 45 -4.36 -10.89 -17.04
N GLU A 46 -3.49 -11.70 -17.65
CA GLU A 46 -3.86 -12.59 -18.77
C GLU A 46 -4.96 -13.56 -18.35
N GLN A 47 -4.83 -14.17 -17.18
CA GLN A 47 -5.84 -15.08 -16.66
C GLN A 47 -7.15 -14.37 -16.33
N ALA A 48 -7.12 -13.21 -15.66
CA ALA A 48 -8.34 -12.46 -15.34
C ALA A 48 -9.09 -12.00 -16.60
N ILE A 49 -8.38 -11.66 -17.68
CA ILE A 49 -8.97 -11.31 -18.98
C ILE A 49 -9.71 -12.51 -19.60
N VAL A 50 -9.11 -13.71 -19.51
CA VAL A 50 -9.74 -14.96 -19.98
C VAL A 50 -10.95 -15.30 -19.13
N ASP A 51 -10.81 -15.28 -17.80
CA ASP A 51 -11.87 -15.65 -16.85
C ASP A 51 -13.07 -14.70 -16.92
N SER A 52 -12.83 -13.40 -17.22
CA SER A 52 -13.89 -12.39 -17.42
C SER A 52 -14.51 -12.40 -18.82
N LEU A 53 -14.20 -13.39 -19.67
CA LEU A 53 -14.69 -13.49 -21.05
C LEU A 53 -14.46 -12.21 -21.87
N LEU A 54 -13.33 -11.53 -21.65
CA LEU A 54 -12.93 -10.29 -22.34
C LEU A 54 -13.83 -9.07 -22.05
N LEU A 55 -14.76 -9.13 -21.09
CA LEU A 55 -15.71 -8.04 -20.83
C LEU A 55 -15.10 -6.88 -20.03
N HIS A 56 -14.10 -7.16 -19.19
CA HIS A 56 -13.55 -6.20 -18.22
C HIS A 56 -12.10 -5.82 -18.50
N ILE A 57 -11.66 -5.91 -19.76
CA ILE A 57 -10.25 -5.66 -20.13
C ILE A 57 -9.77 -4.28 -19.69
N GLU A 58 -10.60 -3.24 -19.83
CA GLU A 58 -10.21 -1.88 -19.43
C GLU A 58 -10.09 -1.75 -17.91
N ASP A 59 -11.04 -2.29 -17.16
CA ASP A 59 -11.03 -2.28 -15.69
C ASP A 59 -9.82 -3.06 -15.14
N ILE A 60 -9.53 -4.23 -15.73
CA ILE A 60 -8.37 -5.07 -15.38
C ILE A 60 -7.07 -4.31 -15.69
N ASN A 61 -6.94 -3.74 -16.89
CA ASN A 61 -5.71 -3.05 -17.28
C ASN A 61 -5.49 -1.74 -16.50
N SER A 62 -6.56 -1.05 -16.13
CA SER A 62 -6.51 0.17 -15.32
C SER A 62 -6.30 -0.10 -13.83
N SER A 63 -6.43 -1.35 -13.39
CA SER A 63 -6.16 -1.72 -12.01
C SER A 63 -4.70 -1.40 -11.65
N VAL A 64 -4.52 -0.93 -10.43
CA VAL A 64 -3.21 -0.60 -9.87
C VAL A 64 -3.00 -1.41 -8.60
N VAL A 65 -1.84 -2.05 -8.51
CA VAL A 65 -1.40 -2.71 -7.28
C VAL A 65 -0.11 -2.04 -6.80
N SER A 66 -0.08 -1.69 -5.53
CA SER A 66 1.13 -1.27 -4.84
C SER A 66 1.67 -2.43 -4.01
N PHE A 67 2.98 -2.51 -3.82
CA PHE A 67 3.58 -3.51 -2.94
C PHE A 67 4.92 -3.04 -2.40
N SER A 68 5.29 -3.60 -1.25
CA SER A 68 6.58 -3.33 -0.59
C SER A 68 7.47 -4.57 -0.62
N TRP A 69 8.76 -4.43 -0.94
CA TRP A 69 9.75 -5.51 -0.83
C TRP A 69 11.04 -5.00 -0.18
N ILE A 70 11.90 -5.95 0.18
CA ILE A 70 13.21 -5.69 0.76
C ILE A 70 14.25 -5.85 -0.33
N SER A 71 15.21 -4.94 -0.36
CA SER A 71 16.33 -4.96 -1.27
C SER A 71 17.61 -4.72 -0.47
N ALA A 72 18.75 -5.04 -1.08
CA ALA A 72 20.05 -4.93 -0.45
C ALA A 72 21.08 -4.43 -1.46
N THR A 73 22.02 -3.65 -0.96
CA THR A 73 23.29 -3.32 -1.62
C THR A 73 24.42 -4.04 -0.89
N SER A 74 25.67 -3.80 -1.30
CA SER A 74 26.85 -4.27 -0.55
C SER A 74 26.87 -3.79 0.90
N ASP A 75 26.30 -2.61 1.16
CA ASP A 75 26.53 -1.86 2.40
C ASP A 75 25.26 -1.66 3.24
N ASP A 76 24.08 -1.95 2.67
CA ASP A 76 22.81 -1.66 3.34
C ASP A 76 21.66 -2.58 2.88
N VAL A 77 20.67 -2.77 3.76
CA VAL A 77 19.40 -3.47 3.50
C VAL A 77 18.26 -2.47 3.73
N PHE A 78 17.43 -2.27 2.72
CA PHE A 78 16.39 -1.24 2.74
C PHE A 78 15.07 -1.73 2.15
N CYS A 79 13.98 -1.04 2.53
CA CYS A 79 12.66 -1.26 1.95
C CYS A 79 12.49 -0.46 0.66
N ARG A 80 11.72 -1.03 -0.27
CA ARG A 80 11.26 -0.38 -1.49
C ARG A 80 9.75 -0.51 -1.58
N LEU A 81 9.13 0.51 -2.19
CA LEU A 81 7.72 0.53 -2.56
C LEU A 81 7.65 0.69 -4.08
N GLY A 82 6.65 0.06 -4.68
CA GLY A 82 6.42 0.16 -6.10
C GLY A 82 4.98 -0.06 -6.48
N LEU A 83 4.66 0.34 -7.70
CA LEU A 83 3.36 0.25 -8.32
C LEU A 83 3.44 -0.55 -9.61
N MET A 84 2.39 -1.29 -9.90
CA MET A 84 2.18 -1.94 -11.19
C MET A 84 0.77 -1.66 -11.70
N SER A 85 0.68 -1.37 -12.99
CA SER A 85 -0.57 -1.17 -13.72
C SER A 85 -0.31 -1.27 -15.21
N LYS A 86 -1.10 -2.09 -15.91
CA LYS A 86 -0.97 -2.27 -17.35
C LYS A 86 -1.24 -0.98 -18.13
N LYS A 87 -2.22 -0.18 -17.69
CA LYS A 87 -2.60 1.07 -18.34
C LYS A 87 -1.56 2.18 -18.13
N HIS A 88 -1.00 2.28 -16.93
CA HIS A 88 -0.14 3.41 -16.57
C HIS A 88 1.35 3.14 -16.77
N TYR A 89 1.79 1.90 -16.57
CA TYR A 89 3.20 1.52 -16.56
C TYR A 89 3.52 0.35 -17.50
N ASP A 90 2.53 -0.08 -18.30
CA ASP A 90 2.60 -1.30 -19.11
C ASP A 90 2.95 -2.50 -18.22
N ASN A 91 3.99 -3.27 -18.56
CA ASN A 91 4.44 -4.41 -17.77
C ASN A 91 5.55 -4.05 -16.76
N ASN A 92 5.84 -2.77 -16.56
CA ASN A 92 6.99 -2.33 -15.78
C ASN A 92 6.60 -1.99 -14.34
N LEU A 93 7.51 -2.33 -13.42
CA LEU A 93 7.47 -1.84 -12.05
C LEU A 93 7.87 -0.37 -11.97
N MET A 94 6.94 0.48 -11.50
CA MET A 94 7.26 1.85 -11.10
C MET A 94 7.77 1.85 -9.66
N LEU A 95 8.89 2.52 -9.39
CA LEU A 95 9.38 2.75 -8.03
C LEU A 95 8.77 4.02 -7.45
N ILE A 96 8.31 3.95 -6.21
CA ILE A 96 7.87 5.13 -5.45
C ILE A 96 9.10 5.76 -4.76
N ASN A 97 9.27 7.07 -4.93
CA ASN A 97 10.31 7.82 -4.23
C ASN A 97 9.91 8.11 -2.78
N ASN A 98 10.92 8.26 -1.91
CA ASN A 98 10.71 8.43 -0.48
C ASN A 98 10.29 9.86 -0.06
N ASP A 99 10.21 10.81 -1.01
CA ASP A 99 10.04 12.24 -0.76
C ASP A 99 8.66 12.78 -1.14
N GLU A 100 7.72 11.92 -1.53
CA GLU A 100 6.36 12.30 -1.88
C GLU A 100 5.32 11.24 -1.51
N PHE A 101 4.11 11.70 -1.18
CA PHE A 101 2.94 10.85 -1.08
C PHE A 101 2.38 10.56 -2.47
N ASN A 102 2.26 9.28 -2.80
CA ASN A 102 1.58 8.81 -4.00
C ASN A 102 0.16 8.36 -3.63
N ILE A 103 -0.83 8.87 -4.36
CA ILE A 103 -2.25 8.61 -4.08
C ILE A 103 -2.88 7.96 -5.30
N LEU A 104 -3.54 6.83 -5.05
CA LEU A 104 -4.42 6.17 -6.01
C LEU A 104 -5.85 6.64 -5.71
N TYR A 105 -6.32 7.64 -6.46
CA TYR A 105 -7.64 8.23 -6.23
C TYR A 105 -8.78 7.25 -6.56
N PRO A 106 -9.89 7.28 -5.80
CA PRO A 106 -11.08 6.48 -6.11
C PRO A 106 -11.77 6.99 -7.39
N GLY A 107 -12.63 6.16 -7.98
CA GLY A 107 -13.31 6.48 -9.25
C GLY A 107 -14.03 7.83 -9.25
N GLU A 108 -14.68 8.20 -8.15
CA GLU A 108 -15.38 9.48 -8.02
C GLU A 108 -14.47 10.72 -8.16
N TYR A 109 -13.20 10.59 -7.80
CA TYR A 109 -12.20 11.65 -7.96
C TYR A 109 -11.67 11.69 -9.40
N ILE A 110 -11.58 10.54 -10.06
CA ILE A 110 -11.19 10.46 -11.48
C ILE A 110 -12.26 11.12 -12.35
N ASP A 111 -13.54 10.88 -12.03
CA ASP A 111 -14.69 11.45 -12.74
C ASP A 111 -14.89 12.95 -12.45
N ASN A 112 -14.28 13.47 -11.37
CA ASN A 112 -14.41 14.85 -10.94
C ASN A 112 -13.06 15.45 -10.51
N LEU A 113 -12.34 16.01 -11.46
CA LEU A 113 -11.02 16.65 -11.25
C LEU A 113 -11.04 17.80 -10.24
N GLU A 114 -12.20 18.40 -9.95
CA GLU A 114 -12.30 19.43 -8.92
C GLU A 114 -12.09 18.85 -7.52
N LEU A 115 -12.49 17.60 -7.25
CA LEU A 115 -12.19 16.91 -5.98
C LEU A 115 -10.69 16.67 -5.81
N VAL A 116 -10.00 16.30 -6.90
CA VAL A 116 -8.54 16.15 -6.91
C VAL A 116 -7.87 17.49 -6.59
N ARG A 117 -8.29 18.57 -7.25
CA ARG A 117 -7.75 19.92 -7.01
C ARG A 117 -7.95 20.36 -5.55
N GLN A 118 -9.16 20.20 -5.01
CA GLN A 118 -9.47 20.57 -3.62
C GLN A 118 -8.63 19.76 -2.63
N PHE A 119 -8.43 18.48 -2.90
CA PHE A 119 -7.58 17.62 -2.08
C PHE A 119 -6.12 18.08 -2.11
N GLU A 120 -5.54 18.33 -3.28
CA GLU A 120 -4.14 18.76 -3.43
C GLU A 120 -3.90 20.18 -2.89
N GLU A 121 -4.93 21.04 -2.87
CA GLU A 121 -4.88 22.34 -2.19
C GLU A 121 -4.91 22.20 -0.66
N ALA A 122 -5.64 21.21 -0.13
CA ALA A 122 -5.74 20.94 1.30
C ALA A 122 -4.49 20.23 1.85
N PHE A 123 -3.83 19.40 1.04
CA PHE A 123 -2.69 18.60 1.45
C PHE A 123 -1.49 18.84 0.53
N ASN A 124 -0.39 19.30 1.11
CA ASN A 124 0.90 19.17 0.45
C ASN A 124 1.18 17.67 0.25
N LEU A 125 1.67 17.23 -0.91
CA LEU A 125 2.07 15.83 -1.15
C LEU A 125 3.58 15.63 -1.05
N GLN A 126 4.35 16.72 -1.07
CA GLN A 126 5.79 16.66 -0.86
C GLN A 126 6.13 16.47 0.62
N LEU A 127 7.07 15.57 0.88
CA LEU A 127 7.64 15.32 2.20
C LEU A 127 8.82 16.27 2.41
N LYS A 128 8.61 17.28 3.25
CA LYS A 128 9.67 18.13 3.80
C LYS A 128 9.78 17.86 5.29
N ILE A 129 10.27 16.68 5.65
CA ILE A 129 10.51 16.34 7.05
C ILE A 129 12.01 16.12 7.23
N ALA A 130 12.58 16.67 8.31
CA ALA A 130 13.97 16.41 8.65
C ALA A 130 14.13 14.90 8.95
N PRO A 131 15.09 14.20 8.32
CA PRO A 131 15.26 12.75 8.50
C PRO A 131 15.48 12.33 9.96
N ASP A 132 16.00 13.26 10.78
CA ASP A 132 16.38 13.03 12.18
C ASP A 132 15.29 13.47 13.17
N ASP A 133 14.10 13.83 12.70
CA ASP A 133 12.98 14.18 13.59
C ASP A 133 12.48 12.91 14.32
N PRO A 134 12.59 12.83 15.67
CA PRO A 134 12.19 11.65 16.43
C PRO A 134 10.70 11.33 16.30
N ASP A 135 9.86 12.30 15.91
CA ASP A 135 8.42 12.16 15.75
C ASP A 135 7.99 11.96 14.29
N ILE A 136 8.94 11.81 13.34
CA ILE A 136 8.69 11.71 11.90
C ILE A 136 7.61 10.67 11.56
N LEU A 137 7.65 9.50 12.20
CA LEU A 137 6.71 8.43 11.94
C LEU A 137 5.28 8.80 12.38
N SER A 138 5.13 9.44 13.54
CA SER A 138 3.84 9.93 14.05
C SER A 138 3.29 11.05 13.15
N ILE A 139 4.15 11.97 12.69
CA ILE A 139 3.78 13.04 11.76
C ILE A 139 3.28 12.46 10.43
N LEU A 140 4.03 11.52 9.85
CA LEU A 140 3.66 10.85 8.59
C LEU A 140 2.33 10.11 8.71
N LEU A 141 2.15 9.35 9.78
CA LEU A 141 0.95 8.58 10.03
C LEU A 141 -0.29 9.48 10.19
N ASN A 142 -0.19 10.56 10.98
CA ASN A 142 -1.28 11.52 11.14
C ASN A 142 -1.64 12.18 9.80
N ARG A 143 -0.66 12.48 8.96
CA ARG A 143 -0.89 13.05 7.63
C ARG A 143 -1.59 12.05 6.71
N ILE A 144 -1.15 10.79 6.67
CA ILE A 144 -1.79 9.72 5.88
C ILE A 144 -3.25 9.53 6.31
N LEU A 145 -3.51 9.44 7.61
CA LEU A 145 -4.86 9.21 8.13
C LEU A 145 -5.78 10.42 7.91
N SER A 146 -5.24 11.64 7.97
CA SER A 146 -5.99 12.86 7.63
C SER A 146 -6.36 12.91 6.15
N MET A 147 -5.41 12.56 5.27
CA MET A 147 -5.68 12.44 3.83
C MET A 147 -6.73 11.37 3.55
N PHE A 148 -6.63 10.21 4.19
CA PHE A 148 -7.60 9.12 4.05
C PHE A 148 -9.00 9.53 4.54
N ASN A 149 -9.11 10.24 5.68
CA ASN A 149 -10.39 10.76 6.18
C ASN A 149 -11.01 11.74 5.19
N TYR A 150 -10.20 12.64 4.61
CA TYR A 150 -10.71 13.57 3.61
C TYR A 150 -11.28 12.83 2.40
N ILE A 151 -10.56 11.85 1.88
CA ILE A 151 -11.00 11.05 0.72
C ILE A 151 -12.28 10.29 1.05
N SER A 152 -12.33 9.58 2.18
CA SER A 152 -13.47 8.74 2.56
C SER A 152 -14.73 9.55 2.90
N ASN A 153 -14.60 10.82 3.28
CA ASN A 153 -15.75 11.72 3.46
C ASN A 153 -16.39 12.16 2.14
N GLN A 154 -15.62 12.20 1.05
CA GLN A 154 -16.10 12.68 -0.26
C GLN A 154 -16.41 11.56 -1.25
N ALA A 155 -15.77 10.39 -1.11
CA ALA A 155 -15.98 9.22 -1.97
C ALA A 155 -16.84 8.17 -1.27
N LYS A 156 -17.99 7.83 -1.86
CA LYS A 156 -18.94 6.85 -1.29
C LYS A 156 -18.45 5.41 -1.41
N THR A 157 -17.57 5.15 -2.37
CA THR A 157 -16.98 3.84 -2.61
C THR A 157 -15.84 3.50 -1.64
N VAL A 158 -15.32 4.50 -0.91
CA VAL A 158 -14.20 4.33 0.01
C VAL A 158 -14.72 4.02 1.41
N SER A 159 -14.29 2.87 1.95
CA SER A 159 -14.57 2.52 3.35
C SER A 159 -13.92 3.51 4.31
N ARG A 160 -14.58 3.79 5.44
CA ARG A 160 -14.00 4.55 6.55
C ARG A 160 -13.01 3.73 7.40
N THR A 161 -12.84 2.46 7.07
CA THR A 161 -11.83 1.58 7.67
C THR A 161 -10.55 1.56 6.81
N CYS A 162 -9.44 1.97 7.41
CA CYS A 162 -8.10 1.94 6.84
C CYS A 162 -7.33 0.69 7.27
N HIS A 163 -6.59 0.06 6.36
CA HIS A 163 -5.60 -0.94 6.70
C HIS A 163 -4.21 -0.29 6.73
N VAL A 164 -3.53 -0.33 7.87
CA VAL A 164 -2.17 0.21 8.05
C VAL A 164 -1.16 -0.92 8.22
N GLY A 165 -0.18 -0.95 7.33
CA GLY A 165 0.86 -1.98 7.27
C GLY A 165 2.21 -1.39 7.64
N LYS A 166 2.94 -2.09 8.50
CA LYS A 166 4.31 -1.70 8.87
C LYS A 166 5.27 -2.85 8.60
N LEU A 167 6.34 -2.59 7.86
CA LEU A 167 7.46 -3.49 7.69
C LEU A 167 8.65 -2.94 8.49
N LEU A 168 9.21 -3.75 9.39
CA LEU A 168 10.35 -3.42 10.23
C LEU A 168 11.52 -4.34 9.90
N LEU A 169 12.69 -3.74 9.67
CA LEU A 169 13.96 -4.43 9.56
C LEU A 169 14.69 -4.33 10.89
N SER A 170 15.13 -5.46 11.45
CA SER A 170 15.96 -5.50 12.65
C SER A 170 17.09 -6.52 12.50
N HIS A 171 18.06 -6.48 13.42
CA HIS A 171 19.13 -7.49 13.46
C HIS A 171 18.63 -8.93 13.65
N GLN A 172 17.42 -9.11 14.15
CA GLN A 172 16.79 -10.42 14.37
C GLN A 172 16.01 -10.91 13.16
N GLY A 173 15.78 -10.05 12.16
CA GLY A 173 15.08 -10.40 10.93
C GLY A 173 14.10 -9.33 10.46
N VAL A 174 13.12 -9.77 9.68
CA VAL A 174 12.10 -8.93 9.04
C VAL A 174 10.75 -9.18 9.71
N TYR A 175 10.06 -8.11 10.09
CA TYR A 175 8.75 -8.18 10.74
C TYR A 175 7.71 -7.39 9.94
N LYS A 176 6.51 -7.96 9.77
CA LYS A 176 5.36 -7.28 9.13
C LYS A 176 4.18 -7.24 10.10
N TYR A 177 3.62 -6.06 10.31
CA TYR A 177 2.49 -5.82 11.20
C TYR A 177 1.29 -5.33 10.40
N ARG A 178 0.10 -5.76 10.81
CA ARG A 178 -1.17 -5.26 10.30
C ARG A 178 -2.04 -4.71 11.39
N SER A 179 -2.49 -3.47 11.19
CA SER A 179 -3.50 -2.84 12.01
C SER A 179 -4.65 -2.40 11.12
N ILE A 180 -5.86 -2.49 11.67
CA ILE A 180 -7.08 -1.99 11.05
C ILE A 180 -7.49 -0.77 11.88
N VAL A 181 -7.66 0.38 11.23
CA VAL A 181 -7.96 1.64 11.87
C VAL A 181 -9.30 2.15 11.35
N ASP A 182 -10.26 2.30 12.24
CA ASP A 182 -11.52 2.99 11.91
C ASP A 182 -11.31 4.50 12.08
N ILE A 183 -11.49 5.28 11.02
CA ILE A 183 -11.29 6.73 11.09
C ILE A 183 -12.25 7.39 12.07
N ASP A 184 -13.47 6.87 12.23
CA ASP A 184 -14.45 7.45 13.16
C ASP A 184 -13.95 7.35 14.60
N SER A 185 -13.14 6.33 14.90
CA SER A 185 -12.49 6.19 16.21
C SER A 185 -11.36 7.21 16.45
N LEU A 186 -10.82 7.81 15.39
CA LEU A 186 -9.77 8.83 15.44
C LEU A 186 -10.35 10.23 15.68
N GLU A 187 -11.54 10.54 15.15
CA GLU A 187 -12.18 11.86 15.31
C GLU A 187 -12.58 12.15 16.78
N HIS A 188 -12.75 11.10 17.59
CA HIS A 188 -13.04 11.21 19.02
C HIS A 188 -11.79 11.30 19.92
N GLN A 189 -10.59 11.13 19.36
CA GLN A 189 -9.33 11.23 20.09
C GLN A 189 -8.59 12.49 19.65
N SER A 190 -8.77 13.59 20.37
CA SER A 190 -8.13 14.86 20.02
C SER A 190 -6.60 14.74 20.05
N ASN A 191 -5.98 15.08 18.92
CA ASN A 191 -4.56 15.38 18.73
C ASN A 191 -3.57 14.27 19.11
N SER A 192 -2.94 13.71 18.07
CA SER A 192 -1.86 12.71 18.04
C SER A 192 -2.31 11.26 18.18
N ILE A 193 -2.35 10.57 17.04
CA ILE A 193 -2.37 9.12 17.00
C ILE A 193 -0.97 8.67 17.39
N SER A 194 -0.82 8.15 18.60
CA SER A 194 0.47 7.64 19.06
C SER A 194 0.70 6.26 18.45
N LEU A 195 1.95 5.97 18.11
CA LEU A 195 2.36 4.63 17.64
C LEU A 195 1.95 3.52 18.62
N GLU A 196 1.82 3.86 19.90
CA GLU A 196 1.34 2.95 20.95
C GLU A 196 -0.05 2.38 20.61
N GLN A 197 -0.96 3.22 20.11
CA GLN A 197 -2.33 2.83 19.72
C GLN A 197 -2.39 1.89 18.52
N ILE A 198 -1.41 1.97 17.62
CA ILE A 198 -1.26 1.06 16.47
C ILE A 198 -0.44 -0.20 16.85
N SER A 199 0.30 -0.14 17.96
CA SER A 199 1.19 -1.20 18.43
C SER A 199 0.59 -2.13 19.51
N HIS A 200 -0.62 -1.86 20.00
CA HIS A 200 -1.30 -2.73 20.97
C HIS A 200 -1.89 -3.99 20.33
N ILE A 201 -1.01 -4.90 19.90
CA ILE A 201 -1.30 -6.33 19.82
C ILE A 201 -0.26 -7.04 20.70
N PRO A 202 -0.69 -7.81 21.73
CA PRO A 202 0.21 -8.37 22.72
C PRO A 202 1.19 -9.36 22.09
N PHE A 203 2.45 -9.17 22.43
CA PHE A 203 3.51 -10.16 22.27
C PHE A 203 3.11 -11.45 22.97
N ASN A 204 2.97 -12.55 22.23
CA ASN A 204 3.08 -13.89 22.79
C ASN A 204 4.33 -14.53 22.18
N PHE A 205 5.43 -14.44 22.94
CA PHE A 205 6.56 -15.34 22.75
C PHE A 205 6.10 -16.75 23.13
N ASN A 206 5.85 -17.59 22.15
CA ASN A 206 5.98 -19.03 22.30
C ASN A 206 6.81 -19.54 21.12
N GLY A 207 8.10 -19.67 21.36
CA GLY A 207 9.08 -20.19 20.41
C GLY A 207 10.33 -20.56 21.19
N HIS A 208 10.36 -21.81 21.62
CA HIS A 208 11.31 -22.43 22.53
C HIS A 208 12.77 -22.35 22.07
N GLU A 209 13.64 -22.41 23.09
CA GLU A 209 15.08 -22.70 23.07
C GLU A 209 15.50 -23.83 22.12
#